data_AF-A0A5F9CCT4-F1
#
_entry.id   AF-A0A5F9CCT4-F1
#
_cell.length_a   1.000
_cell.length_b   1.000
_cell.length_c   1.000
_cell.angle_alpha   90.00
_cell.angle_beta   90.00
_cell.angle_gamma   90.00
#
_symmetry.space_group_name_H-M   'P 1'
#
loop_
_entity.id
_entity.type
_entity.pdbx_description
1 polymer ?
#
loop_
_entity_poly.entity_id
_entity_poly.type
_entity_poly.pdbx_seq_one_letter_code
_entity_poly.pdbx_strand_id
1 'polypeptide(L)'
;MASQLQEIQWLLQAEKRVTEKVSESHKSKNQRLKQAKEAAQAEIEQYRRQTEKEFKSKEAVALGSHGSCSSEVEKETQEKMTILQTYFQQDRDKVLDNLLAFVCDIQPEIHENYRINGQKKAALVPRLGVLDALVEHEASAKLMLYPHDEALNYFCVFHRRTFTH
;
A
#
# COMPACT_ATOMS: atom_id res chain seq x y z
N MET A 1 -60.47 66.64 55.05
CA MET A 1 -59.14 66.07 55.36
C MET A 1 -59.04 64.56 55.12
N ALA A 2 -60.07 63.74 55.43
CA ALA A 2 -60.02 62.28 55.22
C ALA A 2 -59.85 61.83 53.74
N SER A 3 -60.41 62.55 52.76
CA SER A 3 -60.35 62.17 51.34
C SER A 3 -58.94 62.15 50.74
N GLN A 4 -58.08 63.12 51.11
CA GLN A 4 -56.70 63.20 50.60
C GLN A 4 -55.83 62.06 51.13
N LEU A 5 -56.03 61.63 52.39
CA LEU A 5 -55.29 60.51 52.97
C LEU A 5 -55.60 59.18 52.26
N GLN A 6 -56.86 58.99 51.84
CA GLN A 6 -57.29 57.79 51.11
C GLN A 6 -56.67 57.71 49.70
N GLU A 7 -56.57 58.84 49.00
CA GLU A 7 -55.91 58.92 47.68
C GLU A 7 -54.42 58.61 47.76
N ILE A 8 -53.72 59.17 48.75
CA ILE A 8 -52.29 58.91 48.97
C ILE A 8 -52.07 57.42 49.26
N GLN A 9 -52.92 56.80 50.10
CA GLN A 9 -52.82 55.37 50.39
C GLN A 9 -53.02 54.49 49.15
N TRP A 10 -53.93 54.87 48.26
CA TRP A 10 -54.15 54.17 47.00
C TRP A 10 -52.93 54.24 46.08
N LEU A 11 -52.31 55.42 45.97
CA LEU A 11 -51.08 55.62 45.19
C LEU A 11 -49.92 54.76 45.72
N LEU A 12 -49.72 54.72 47.04
CA LEU A 12 -48.69 53.90 47.67
C LEU A 12 -48.92 52.40 47.42
N GLN A 13 -50.18 51.94 47.44
CA GLN A 13 -50.50 50.56 47.09
C GLN A 13 -50.25 50.25 45.61
N ALA A 14 -50.56 51.20 44.72
CA ALA A 14 -50.27 51.06 43.30
C ALA A 14 -48.76 51.01 43.04
N GLU A 15 -47.97 51.87 43.69
CA GLU A 15 -46.50 51.88 43.62
C GLU A 15 -45.91 50.55 44.09
N LYS A 16 -46.40 50.00 45.21
CA LYS A 16 -45.98 48.68 45.69
C LYS A 16 -46.27 47.57 44.67
N ARG A 17 -47.45 47.57 44.05
CA ARG A 17 -47.82 46.56 43.03
C ARG A 17 -46.95 46.68 41.77
N VAL A 18 -46.66 47.89 41.32
CA VAL A 18 -45.80 48.13 40.15
C VAL A 18 -44.38 47.68 40.45
N THR A 19 -43.82 48.03 41.60
CA THR A 19 -42.47 47.63 42.00
C THR A 19 -42.34 46.11 42.16
N GLU A 20 -43.31 45.45 42.80
CA GLU A 20 -43.38 43.99 42.87
C GLU A 20 -43.41 43.37 41.47
N LYS A 21 -44.29 43.86 40.58
CA LYS A 21 -44.41 43.32 39.21
C LYS A 21 -43.14 43.48 38.38
N VAL A 22 -42.47 44.62 38.51
CA VAL A 22 -41.18 44.87 37.86
C VAL A 22 -40.12 43.92 38.42
N SER A 23 -40.05 43.76 39.74
CA SER A 23 -39.09 42.86 40.39
C SER A 23 -39.29 41.39 39.97
N GLU A 24 -40.54 40.93 39.85
CA GLU A 24 -40.89 39.59 39.35
C GLU A 24 -40.44 39.41 37.90
N SER A 25 -40.68 40.41 37.05
CA SER A 25 -40.26 40.39 35.64
C SER A 25 -38.74 40.26 35.52
N HIS A 26 -37.97 41.03 36.30
CA HIS A 26 -36.51 40.93 36.33
C HIS A 26 -36.04 39.55 36.84
N LYS A 27 -36.64 39.02 37.91
CA LYS A 27 -36.32 37.68 38.42
C LYS A 27 -36.57 36.60 37.37
N SER A 28 -37.72 36.63 36.69
CA SER A 28 -38.07 35.66 35.64
C SER A 28 -37.13 35.76 34.44
N LYS A 29 -36.78 36.98 34.00
CA LYS A 29 -35.78 37.19 32.94
C LYS A 29 -34.42 36.60 33.32
N ASN A 30 -33.94 36.88 34.54
CA ASN A 30 -32.65 36.37 35.01
C ASN A 30 -32.65 34.84 35.13
N GLN A 31 -33.77 34.26 35.58
CA GLN A 31 -33.93 32.81 35.65
C GLN A 31 -33.88 32.17 34.25
N ARG A 32 -34.58 32.73 33.25
CA ARG A 32 -34.53 32.24 31.87
C ARG A 32 -33.12 32.34 31.28
N LEU A 33 -32.41 33.43 31.54
CA LEU A 33 -31.02 33.60 31.11
C LEU A 33 -30.09 32.57 31.76
N LYS A 34 -30.27 32.28 33.06
CA LYS A 34 -29.51 31.26 33.77
C LYS A 34 -29.78 29.87 33.21
N GLN A 35 -31.05 29.52 33.02
CA GLN A 35 -31.46 28.25 32.42
C GLN A 35 -30.90 28.06 31.02
N ALA A 36 -30.93 29.09 30.17
CA ALA A 36 -30.36 29.03 28.83
C ALA A 36 -28.84 28.77 28.85
N LYS A 37 -28.11 29.43 29.77
CA LYS A 37 -26.67 29.20 29.94
C LYS A 37 -26.37 27.78 30.43
N GLU A 38 -27.10 27.30 31.42
CA GLU A 38 -26.93 25.95 31.97
C GLU A 38 -27.26 24.87 30.93
N ALA A 39 -28.32 25.06 30.15
CA ALA A 39 -28.69 24.15 29.07
C ALA A 39 -27.62 24.10 27.96
N ALA A 40 -27.13 25.26 27.51
CA ALA A 40 -26.05 25.32 26.53
C ALA A 40 -24.75 24.68 27.04
N GLN A 41 -24.40 24.90 28.30
CA GLN A 41 -23.23 24.30 28.93
C GLN A 41 -23.35 22.77 29.02
N ALA A 42 -24.52 22.27 29.41
CA ALA A 42 -24.79 20.83 29.46
C ALA A 42 -24.68 20.18 28.06
N GLU A 43 -25.17 20.85 27.02
CA GLU A 43 -25.06 20.38 25.63
C GLU A 43 -23.59 20.34 25.15
N ILE A 44 -22.81 21.39 25.45
CA ILE A 44 -21.37 21.43 25.14
C ILE A 44 -20.63 20.28 25.83
N GLU A 45 -20.91 20.02 27.11
CA GLU A 45 -20.27 18.94 27.86
C GLU A 45 -20.68 17.55 27.36
N GLN A 46 -21.93 17.39 26.92
CA GLN A 46 -22.39 16.16 26.29
C GLN A 46 -21.69 15.93 24.96
N TYR A 47 -21.61 16.95 24.11
CA TYR A 47 -20.91 16.87 22.83
C TYR A 47 -19.43 16.53 23.03
N ARG A 48 -18.76 17.23 23.96
CA ARG A 48 -17.35 16.95 24.31
C ARG A 48 -17.15 15.49 24.73
N ARG A 49 -18.01 14.97 25.63
CA ARG A 49 -17.92 13.56 26.07
C ARG A 49 -18.12 12.59 24.92
N GLN A 50 -19.06 12.88 24.01
CA GLN A 50 -19.33 12.05 22.85
C GLN A 50 -18.13 12.04 21.88
N THR A 51 -17.60 13.22 21.53
CA THR A 51 -16.44 13.34 20.65
C THR A 51 -15.19 12.69 21.26
N GLU A 52 -14.96 12.86 22.57
CA GLU A 52 -13.83 12.23 23.24
C GLU A 52 -13.96 10.69 23.25
N LYS A 53 -15.17 10.16 23.44
CA LYS A 53 -15.44 8.72 23.34
C LYS A 53 -15.18 8.19 21.93
N GLU A 54 -15.66 8.90 20.90
CA GLU A 54 -15.43 8.54 19.50
C GLU A 54 -13.94 8.61 19.14
N PHE A 55 -13.24 9.64 19.61
CA PHE A 55 -11.81 9.79 19.42
C PHE A 55 -11.05 8.61 20.03
N LYS A 56 -11.28 8.30 21.31
CA LYS A 56 -10.65 7.16 22.00
C LYS A 56 -10.97 5.82 21.33
N SER A 57 -12.20 5.66 20.83
CA SER A 57 -12.57 4.45 20.08
C SER A 57 -11.78 4.33 18.78
N LYS A 58 -11.62 5.42 18.03
CA LYS A 58 -10.84 5.45 16.78
C LYS A 58 -9.36 5.24 17.05
N GLU A 59 -8.82 5.85 18.10
CA GLU A 59 -7.46 5.69 18.56
C GLU A 59 -7.16 4.23 18.93
N ALA A 60 -8.04 3.58 19.70
CA ALA A 60 -7.89 2.17 20.06
C ALA A 60 -7.91 1.24 18.82
N VAL A 61 -8.77 1.50 17.85
CA VAL A 61 -8.80 0.74 16.58
C VAL A 61 -7.53 0.97 15.76
N ALA A 62 -7.05 2.21 15.66
CA ALA A 62 -5.84 2.53 14.91
C ALA A 62 -4.60 1.89 15.54
N LEU A 63 -4.44 1.99 16.87
CA LEU A 63 -3.34 1.36 17.59
C LEU A 63 -3.42 -0.17 17.56
N GLY A 64 -4.63 -0.75 17.64
CA GLY A 64 -4.83 -2.19 17.52
C GLY A 64 -4.53 -2.75 16.13
N SER A 65 -4.79 -1.96 15.08
CA SER A 65 -4.59 -2.36 13.67
C SER A 65 -3.11 -2.51 13.27
N HIS A 66 -2.19 -1.84 13.97
CA HIS A 66 -0.75 -1.99 13.70
C HIS A 66 -0.25 -3.43 13.89
N GLY A 67 -0.82 -4.17 14.86
CA GLY A 67 -0.45 -5.56 15.10
C GLY A 67 -0.90 -6.51 13.98
N SER A 68 -2.12 -6.32 13.46
CA SER A 68 -2.64 -7.18 12.38
C SER A 68 -1.88 -6.96 11.07
N CYS A 69 -1.61 -5.71 10.71
CA CYS A 69 -0.86 -5.38 9.49
C CYS A 69 0.54 -6.01 9.51
N SER A 70 1.28 -5.91 10.62
CA SER A 70 2.62 -6.52 10.73
C SER A 70 2.58 -8.04 10.59
N SER A 71 1.58 -8.71 11.18
CA SER A 71 1.46 -10.17 11.11
C SER A 71 1.08 -10.65 9.71
N GLU A 72 0.27 -9.88 8.97
CA GLU A 72 -0.14 -10.21 7.61
C GLU A 72 1.01 -10.04 6.62
N VAL A 73 1.79 -8.96 6.77
CA VAL A 73 3.02 -8.75 6.00
C VAL A 73 4.05 -9.85 6.26
N GLU A 74 4.23 -10.26 7.51
CA GLU A 74 5.16 -11.34 7.86
C GLU A 74 4.73 -12.67 7.23
N LYS A 75 3.43 -12.98 7.29
CA LYS A 75 2.87 -14.18 6.66
C LYS A 75 3.09 -14.19 5.15
N GLU A 76 2.77 -13.09 4.46
CA GLU A 76 2.98 -12.97 3.01
C GLU A 76 4.48 -13.07 2.66
N THR A 77 5.35 -12.48 3.48
CA THR A 77 6.80 -12.55 3.30
C THR A 77 7.31 -13.99 3.44
N GLN A 78 6.83 -14.72 4.44
CA GLN A 78 7.18 -16.12 4.66
C GLN A 78 6.69 -17.02 3.51
N GLU A 79 5.47 -16.79 3.02
CA GLU A 79 4.93 -17.51 1.85
C GLU A 79 5.79 -17.27 0.59
N LYS A 80 6.15 -16.00 0.31
CA LYS A 80 7.03 -15.66 -0.82
C LYS A 80 8.42 -16.29 -0.66
N MET A 81 8.96 -16.31 0.54
CA MET A 81 10.25 -16.94 0.83
C MET A 81 10.21 -18.45 0.52
N THR A 82 9.14 -19.13 0.93
CA THR A 82 8.94 -20.56 0.64
C THR A 82 8.77 -20.83 -0.86
N ILE A 83 8.05 -19.97 -1.58
CA ILE A 83 7.92 -20.08 -3.04
C ILE A 83 9.28 -19.93 -3.72
N LEU A 84 10.06 -18.91 -3.35
CA LEU A 84 11.41 -18.68 -3.89
C LEU A 84 12.35 -19.87 -3.61
N GLN A 85 12.30 -20.43 -2.39
CA GLN A 85 13.08 -21.61 -2.05
C GLN A 85 12.68 -22.83 -2.90
N THR A 86 11.38 -22.97 -3.18
CA THR A 86 10.87 -24.07 -4.03
C THR A 86 11.37 -23.92 -5.46
N TYR A 87 11.28 -22.74 -6.07
CA TYR A 87 11.83 -22.49 -7.40
C TYR A 87 13.34 -22.71 -7.45
N PHE A 88 14.06 -22.24 -6.43
CA PHE A 88 15.49 -22.49 -6.32
C PHE A 88 15.81 -23.98 -6.30
N GLN A 89 15.12 -24.78 -5.49
CA GLN A 89 15.35 -26.22 -5.44
C GLN A 89 15.02 -26.93 -6.75
N GLN A 90 13.97 -26.50 -7.45
CA GLN A 90 13.54 -27.09 -8.72
C GLN A 90 14.51 -26.85 -9.88
N ASP A 91 15.11 -25.66 -9.94
CA ASP A 91 15.97 -25.26 -11.07
C ASP A 91 17.47 -25.31 -10.75
N ARG A 92 17.85 -25.52 -9.49
CA ARG A 92 19.25 -25.61 -9.04
C ARG A 92 20.09 -26.55 -9.90
N ASP A 93 19.63 -27.79 -10.08
CA ASP A 93 20.43 -28.82 -10.74
C ASP A 93 20.61 -28.50 -12.22
N LYS A 94 19.55 -28.02 -12.89
CA LYS A 94 19.62 -27.58 -14.30
C LYS A 94 20.62 -26.42 -14.49
N VAL A 95 20.62 -25.44 -13.58
CA VAL A 95 21.55 -24.31 -13.66
C VAL A 95 22.98 -24.76 -13.41
N LEU A 96 23.20 -25.69 -12.47
CA LEU A 96 24.52 -26.26 -12.21
C LEU A 96 25.03 -27.07 -13.41
N ASP A 97 24.20 -27.92 -14.00
CA ASP A 97 24.57 -28.72 -15.17
C ASP A 97 24.95 -27.84 -16.36
N ASN A 98 24.15 -26.80 -16.64
CA ASN A 98 24.44 -25.84 -17.70
C ASN A 98 25.75 -25.07 -17.42
N LEU A 99 25.95 -24.60 -16.18
CA LEU A 99 27.15 -23.87 -15.82
C LEU A 99 28.40 -24.76 -15.94
N LEU A 100 28.33 -26.00 -15.47
CA LEU A 100 29.42 -26.97 -15.57
C LEU A 100 29.71 -27.33 -17.02
N ALA A 101 28.67 -27.50 -17.86
CA ALA A 101 28.84 -27.75 -19.28
C ALA A 101 29.62 -26.61 -19.95
N PHE A 102 29.28 -25.35 -19.67
CA PHE A 102 30.01 -24.19 -20.21
C PHE A 102 31.44 -24.07 -19.68
N VAL A 103 31.67 -24.34 -18.39
CA VAL A 103 33.01 -24.24 -17.79
C VAL A 103 33.93 -25.35 -18.29
N CYS A 104 33.39 -26.54 -18.55
CA CYS A 104 34.15 -27.69 -19.04
C CYS A 104 34.28 -27.73 -20.57
N ASP A 105 33.52 -26.94 -21.33
CA ASP A 105 33.69 -26.79 -22.78
C ASP A 105 34.87 -25.86 -23.09
N ILE A 106 36.08 -26.40 -22.96
CA ILE A 106 37.30 -25.69 -23.32
C ILE A 106 37.38 -25.64 -24.85
N GLN A 107 37.22 -24.44 -25.41
CA GLN A 107 37.41 -24.15 -26.83
C GLN A 107 38.76 -23.42 -27.03
N PRO A 108 39.86 -24.16 -27.28
CA PRO A 108 41.16 -23.52 -27.48
C PRO A 108 41.14 -22.85 -28.85
N GLU A 109 41.14 -21.53 -28.87
CA GLU A 109 41.25 -20.77 -30.12
C GLU A 109 42.64 -20.17 -30.25
N ILE A 110 43.22 -20.35 -31.44
CA ILE A 110 44.43 -19.61 -31.80
C ILE A 110 43.99 -18.20 -32.19
N HIS A 111 44.55 -17.19 -31.52
CA HIS A 111 44.28 -15.79 -31.82
C HIS A 111 44.39 -15.50 -33.32
N GLU A 112 43.44 -14.75 -33.88
CA GLU A 112 43.25 -14.53 -35.33
C GLU A 112 44.50 -14.06 -36.09
N ASN A 113 45.41 -13.40 -35.37
CA ASN A 113 46.66 -12.84 -35.89
C ASN A 113 47.85 -13.81 -35.90
N TYR A 114 47.68 -15.05 -35.44
CA TYR A 114 48.76 -16.03 -35.46
C TYR A 114 49.16 -16.38 -36.90
N ARG A 115 50.46 -16.28 -37.19
CA ARG A 115 51.04 -16.50 -38.52
C ARG A 115 52.26 -17.40 -38.41
N ILE A 116 52.32 -18.45 -39.23
CA ILE A 116 53.53 -19.25 -39.42
C ILE A 116 54.05 -18.95 -40.83
N ASN A 117 55.29 -18.51 -40.97
CA ASN A 117 55.94 -18.18 -42.26
C ASN A 117 55.18 -17.15 -43.13
N GLY A 118 54.49 -16.18 -42.52
CA GLY A 118 53.78 -15.12 -43.23
C GLY A 118 52.42 -15.51 -43.80
N GLN A 119 52.00 -16.77 -43.70
CA GLN A 119 50.69 -17.25 -44.15
C GLN A 119 49.75 -17.55 -42.95
N LYS A 120 48.45 -17.26 -43.11
CA LYS A 120 47.43 -17.62 -42.12
C LYS A 120 47.20 -19.12 -42.19
N LYS A 121 47.46 -19.86 -41.10
CA LYS A 121 47.09 -21.28 -40.99
C LYS A 121 45.80 -21.39 -40.18
N ALA A 122 44.76 -22.02 -40.73
CA ALA A 122 43.60 -22.42 -39.94
C ALA A 122 44.06 -23.49 -38.94
N ALA A 123 43.91 -23.22 -37.65
CA ALA A 123 44.24 -24.19 -36.61
C ALA A 123 43.19 -25.31 -36.64
N LEU A 124 43.61 -26.53 -36.96
CA LEU A 124 42.79 -27.71 -36.67
C LEU A 124 43.01 -28.04 -35.19
N VAL A 125 42.23 -27.42 -34.32
CA VAL A 125 42.27 -27.73 -32.88
C VAL A 125 41.38 -28.97 -32.67
N PRO A 126 41.89 -30.07 -32.09
CA PRO A 126 41.04 -31.20 -31.74
C PRO A 126 39.98 -30.71 -30.75
N ARG A 127 38.70 -30.84 -31.11
CA ARG A 127 37.62 -30.69 -30.13
C ARG A 127 37.80 -31.78 -29.08
N LEU A 128 38.29 -31.40 -27.91
CA LEU A 128 38.20 -32.24 -26.71
C LEU A 128 36.90 -31.85 -26.00
N GLY A 129 35.76 -32.43 -26.43
CA GLY A 129 34.47 -32.08 -25.86
C GLY A 129 33.43 -33.19 -26.01
N VAL A 130 32.85 -33.59 -24.88
CA VAL A 130 31.84 -34.66 -24.66
C VAL A 130 30.41 -34.17 -25.03
N LEU A 131 30.29 -33.15 -25.88
CA LEU A 131 29.05 -32.38 -26.09
C LEU A 131 28.52 -32.48 -27.52
N ASP A 132 28.25 -33.70 -27.98
CA ASP A 132 27.40 -33.93 -29.16
C ASP A 132 25.91 -34.19 -28.78
N ALA A 133 25.52 -34.02 -27.51
CA ALA A 133 24.21 -34.47 -27.01
C ALA A 133 23.19 -33.37 -26.61
N LEU A 134 23.52 -32.07 -26.69
CA LEU A 134 22.64 -31.01 -26.15
C LEU A 134 22.03 -30.05 -27.20
N VAL A 135 22.00 -30.43 -28.48
CA VAL A 135 21.37 -29.59 -29.52
C VAL A 135 19.84 -29.74 -29.58
N GLU A 136 19.23 -30.77 -28.97
CA GLU A 136 17.78 -30.98 -29.10
C GLU A 136 16.90 -30.33 -28.01
N HIS A 137 17.46 -29.80 -26.92
CA HIS A 137 16.64 -29.29 -25.80
C HIS A 137 16.37 -27.78 -25.80
N GLU A 138 17.03 -26.99 -26.66
CA GLU A 138 16.81 -25.53 -26.73
C GLU A 138 15.47 -25.14 -27.37
N ALA A 139 14.83 -26.03 -28.14
CA ALA A 139 13.53 -25.72 -28.78
C ALA A 139 12.36 -25.67 -27.79
N SER A 140 12.44 -26.41 -26.66
CA SER A 140 11.32 -26.51 -25.72
C SER A 140 11.31 -25.41 -24.65
N ALA A 141 12.47 -24.84 -24.30
CA ALA A 141 12.58 -23.81 -23.27
C ALA A 141 12.07 -22.43 -23.73
N LYS A 142 12.06 -22.18 -25.06
CA LYS A 142 11.65 -20.88 -25.61
C LYS A 142 10.13 -20.69 -25.72
N LEU A 143 9.34 -21.75 -25.52
CA LEU A 143 7.87 -21.69 -25.54
C LEU A 143 7.23 -21.44 -24.16
N MET A 144 8.01 -21.49 -23.07
CA MET A 144 7.48 -21.47 -21.70
C MET A 144 7.65 -20.12 -20.97
N LEU A 145 8.23 -19.09 -21.61
CA LEU A 145 8.66 -17.85 -20.93
C LEU A 145 7.99 -16.54 -21.37
N TYR A 146 6.89 -16.57 -22.14
CA TYR A 146 6.12 -15.36 -22.46
C TYR A 146 4.61 -15.63 -22.53
N PRO A 147 3.81 -15.18 -21.55
CA PRO A 147 2.38 -15.03 -21.70
C PRO A 147 2.06 -13.65 -22.31
N HIS A 148 1.42 -13.69 -23.49
CA HIS A 148 0.66 -12.63 -24.17
C HIS A 148 1.38 -11.45 -24.88
N ASP A 149 0.93 -11.28 -26.14
CA ASP A 149 1.07 -10.14 -27.08
C ASP A 149 2.44 -9.82 -27.69
N GLU A 150 2.77 -10.52 -28.79
CA GLU A 150 3.32 -9.96 -30.05
C GLU A 150 3.62 -11.09 -31.07
N ALA A 151 2.61 -11.92 -31.38
CA ALA A 151 2.80 -13.14 -32.17
C ALA A 151 2.65 -13.00 -33.70
N LEU A 152 2.68 -11.80 -34.28
CA LEU A 152 2.39 -11.63 -35.72
C LEU A 152 3.50 -11.03 -36.59
N ASN A 153 4.68 -10.69 -36.07
CA ASN A 153 5.70 -10.02 -36.91
C ASN A 153 7.01 -10.80 -37.15
N TYR A 154 7.23 -11.93 -36.49
CA TYR A 154 8.49 -12.68 -36.63
C TYR A 154 8.44 -13.90 -37.56
N PHE A 155 7.24 -14.34 -37.98
CA PHE A 155 7.12 -15.50 -38.88
C PHE A 155 7.55 -15.19 -40.34
N CYS A 156 7.61 -13.92 -40.74
CA CYS A 156 7.98 -13.53 -42.10
C CYS A 156 9.50 -13.51 -42.39
N VAL A 157 10.37 -13.43 -41.38
CA VAL A 157 11.82 -13.22 -41.63
C VAL A 157 12.61 -14.54 -41.72
N PHE A 158 12.14 -15.62 -41.08
CA PHE A 158 12.94 -16.84 -40.96
C PHE A 158 12.79 -17.84 -42.12
N HIS A 159 11.73 -17.76 -42.92
CA HIS A 159 11.49 -18.73 -44.01
C HIS A 159 12.13 -18.39 -45.36
N ARG A 160 12.91 -17.30 -45.46
CA ARG A 160 13.54 -16.87 -46.72
C ARG A 160 15.04 -17.15 -46.84
N ARG A 161 15.68 -17.76 -45.83
CA ARG A 161 17.16 -17.92 -45.80
C ARG A 161 17.67 -19.35 -46.00
N THR A 162 16.77 -20.32 -46.23
CA THR A 162 17.14 -21.73 -46.46
C THR A 162 16.58 -22.25 -47.78
N PHE A 163 16.64 -21.46 -48.85
CA PHE A 163 16.48 -22.00 -50.21
C PHE A 163 17.05 -21.02 -51.25
N THR A 164 18.36 -21.11 -51.49
CA THR A 164 18.97 -20.97 -52.83
C THR A 164 20.43 -21.35 -52.70
N HIS A 165 20.72 -22.52 -53.26
CA HIS A 165 22.01 -22.93 -53.76
C HIS A 165 22.37 -22.13 -55.03
#